data_AF-A0AA97I3S8-F1
#
_entry.id   AF-A0AA97I3S8-F1
#
_cell.length_a   1.000
_cell.length_b   1.000
_cell.length_c   1.000
_cell.angle_alpha   90.00
_cell.angle_beta   90.00
_cell.angle_gamma   90.00
#
_symmetry.space_group_name_H-M   'P 1'
#
loop_
_entity.id
_entity.type
_entity.pdbx_description
1 polymer ?
#
loop_
_entity_poly.entity_id
_entity_poly.type
_entity_poly.pdbx_seq_one_letter_code
_entity_poly.pdbx_strand_id
1 'polypeptide(L)'
;MLSELIQSGIMDIQDTTFDRAERCPECGGALAGHDIKRKKFATVLEDGNPKEVCVNVKRFRCRECGKLVYAKSPFYSGIRTGTPIVDFCIANKNRHPANHISKILKNMSIFVNPGSVRNYERSDIPSPQSVEFFGINFPISLLNLSGTGIPDSDQTKSMLMMQMIMQKRR
;
A
#
# COMPACT_ATOMS: atom_id res chain seq x y z
N MET A 1 -9.49 8.65 -17.11
CA MET A 1 -8.25 9.43 -16.87
C MET A 1 -7.65 9.16 -15.50
N LEU A 2 -8.08 9.78 -14.38
CA LEU A 2 -7.42 9.52 -13.07
C LEU A 2 -7.65 8.09 -12.53
N SER A 3 -8.87 7.57 -12.64
CA SER A 3 -9.21 6.20 -12.23
C SER A 3 -8.39 5.15 -12.98
N GLU A 4 -8.20 5.32 -14.28
CA GLU A 4 -7.38 4.43 -15.13
C GLU A 4 -5.90 4.51 -14.75
N LEU A 5 -5.36 5.70 -14.47
CA LEU A 5 -3.99 5.86 -14.00
C LEU A 5 -3.77 5.18 -12.63
N ILE A 6 -4.73 5.33 -11.71
CA ILE A 6 -4.67 4.65 -10.40
C ILE A 6 -4.73 3.13 -10.60
N GLN A 7 -5.64 2.64 -11.45
CA GLN A 7 -5.75 1.22 -11.75
C GLN A 7 -4.45 0.66 -12.36
N SER A 8 -3.91 1.32 -13.38
CA SER A 8 -2.63 0.96 -14.01
C SER A 8 -1.51 0.93 -12.98
N GLY A 9 -1.38 1.98 -12.17
CA GLY A 9 -0.35 2.07 -11.14
C GLY A 9 -0.44 0.97 -10.07
N ILE A 10 -1.65 0.54 -9.71
CA ILE A 10 -1.85 -0.62 -8.83
C ILE A 10 -1.45 -1.90 -9.54
N MET A 11 -1.84 -2.08 -10.80
CA MET A 11 -1.49 -3.27 -11.59
C MET A 11 0.02 -3.39 -11.83
N ASP A 12 0.74 -2.27 -11.98
CA ASP A 12 2.19 -2.24 -12.22
C ASP A 12 3.01 -2.77 -11.05
N ILE A 13 2.45 -2.81 -9.84
CA ILE A 13 3.14 -3.39 -8.68
C ILE A 13 3.11 -4.93 -8.67
N GLN A 14 2.32 -5.54 -9.56
CA GLN A 14 2.15 -6.98 -9.64
C GLN A 14 3.49 -7.72 -9.67
N ASP A 15 3.60 -8.74 -8.81
CA ASP A 15 4.75 -9.62 -8.62
C ASP A 15 6.07 -8.90 -8.24
N THR A 16 6.02 -7.61 -7.92
CA THR A 16 7.17 -6.84 -7.43
C THR A 16 7.71 -7.44 -6.14
N THR A 17 9.04 -7.58 -6.06
CA THR A 17 9.71 -8.15 -4.90
C THR A 17 10.33 -7.06 -4.02
N PHE A 18 9.89 -7.01 -2.76
CA PHE A 18 10.48 -6.20 -1.71
C PHE A 18 11.51 -7.04 -0.95
N ASP A 19 12.78 -6.68 -1.06
CA ASP A 19 13.90 -7.47 -0.53
C ASP A 19 14.88 -6.67 0.34
N ARG A 20 14.53 -5.44 0.72
CA ARG A 20 15.39 -4.57 1.52
C ARG A 20 14.93 -4.49 2.97
N ALA A 21 15.81 -4.83 3.90
CA ALA A 21 15.70 -4.54 5.32
C ALA A 21 17.11 -4.31 5.88
N GLU A 22 17.30 -3.23 6.65
CA GLU A 22 18.64 -2.84 7.12
C GLU A 22 19.05 -3.63 8.37
N ARG A 23 18.26 -3.52 9.44
CA ARG A 23 18.55 -4.11 10.75
C ARG A 23 17.27 -4.61 11.41
N CYS A 24 17.43 -5.46 12.41
CA CYS A 24 16.30 -5.85 13.24
C CYS A 24 15.72 -4.62 13.95
N PRO A 25 14.41 -4.31 13.80
CA PRO A 25 13.80 -3.16 14.47
C PRO A 25 13.70 -3.33 15.99
N GLU A 26 13.97 -4.54 16.50
CA GLU A 26 13.78 -4.91 17.91
C GLU A 26 15.08 -4.90 18.71
N CYS A 27 16.19 -5.33 18.11
CA CYS A 27 17.50 -5.37 18.78
C CYS A 27 18.63 -4.69 17.99
N GLY A 28 18.38 -4.20 16.78
CA GLY A 28 19.42 -3.60 15.92
C GLY A 28 20.36 -4.61 15.22
N GLY A 29 20.15 -5.91 15.45
CA GLY A 29 21.02 -6.97 14.97
C GLY A 29 20.96 -7.24 13.47
N ALA A 30 21.99 -7.94 12.99
CA ALA A 30 22.15 -8.31 11.58
C ALA A 30 21.05 -9.27 11.09
N LEU A 31 20.66 -9.11 9.83
CA LEU A 31 19.58 -9.86 9.20
C LEU A 31 20.14 -10.90 8.22
N ALA A 32 19.68 -12.15 8.34
CA ALA A 32 19.90 -13.20 7.35
C ALA A 32 18.64 -13.41 6.52
N GLY A 33 18.78 -13.64 5.21
CA GLY A 33 17.65 -14.00 4.35
C GLY A 33 16.97 -15.27 4.86
N HIS A 34 15.63 -15.29 4.87
CA HIS A 34 14.85 -16.45 5.29
C HIS A 34 14.09 -17.04 4.10
N ASP A 35 13.00 -16.40 3.69
CA ASP A 35 12.16 -16.83 2.58
C ASP A 35 11.41 -15.64 1.96
N ILE A 36 10.57 -15.90 0.94
CA ILE A 36 9.75 -14.88 0.28
C ILE A 36 8.28 -15.23 0.49
N LYS A 37 7.50 -14.25 0.95
CA LYS A 37 6.06 -14.40 1.15
C LYS A 37 5.28 -13.60 0.11
N ARG A 38 4.43 -14.27 -0.65
CA ARG A 38 3.43 -13.62 -1.52
C ARG A 38 2.34 -12.99 -0.66
N LYS A 39 2.06 -11.70 -0.85
CA LYS A 39 1.03 -10.94 -0.15
C LYS A 39 0.10 -10.27 -1.17
N LYS A 40 -1.21 -10.42 -0.97
CA LYS A 40 -2.19 -9.61 -1.70
C LYS A 40 -1.99 -8.14 -1.37
N PHE A 41 -1.82 -7.31 -2.38
CA PHE A 41 -1.72 -5.86 -2.26
C PHE A 41 -3.10 -5.21 -2.44
N ALA A 42 -3.83 -5.62 -3.47
CA ALA A 42 -5.15 -5.08 -3.84
C ALA A 42 -6.02 -6.15 -4.52
N THR A 43 -7.30 -5.86 -4.67
CA THR A 43 -8.18 -6.55 -5.62
C THR A 43 -8.67 -5.51 -6.62
N VAL A 44 -8.38 -5.73 -7.91
CA VAL A 44 -8.80 -4.87 -9.01
C VAL A 44 -9.95 -5.56 -9.75
N LEU A 45 -10.87 -4.78 -10.32
CA LEU A 45 -11.96 -5.27 -11.16
C LEU A 45 -11.57 -5.09 -12.63
N GLU A 46 -11.31 -6.20 -13.32
CA GLU A 46 -11.01 -6.24 -14.76
C GLU A 46 -12.25 -6.82 -15.46
N ASP A 47 -12.91 -6.03 -16.30
CA ASP A 47 -14.21 -6.40 -16.93
C ASP A 47 -15.27 -6.88 -15.94
N GLY A 48 -15.27 -6.30 -14.73
CA GLY A 48 -16.15 -6.68 -13.63
C GLY A 48 -15.72 -7.91 -12.84
N ASN A 49 -14.66 -8.61 -13.27
CA ASN A 49 -14.12 -9.78 -12.58
C ASN A 49 -13.03 -9.39 -11.57
N PRO A 50 -13.06 -9.93 -10.34
CA PRO A 50 -12.04 -9.64 -9.34
C PRO A 50 -10.72 -10.33 -9.69
N LYS A 51 -9.65 -9.53 -9.78
CA LYS A 51 -8.27 -9.96 -9.99
C LYS A 51 -7.42 -9.54 -8.80
N GLU A 52 -6.71 -10.49 -8.21
CA GLU A 52 -5.82 -10.19 -7.09
C GLU A 52 -4.49 -9.64 -7.59
N VAL A 53 -4.13 -8.45 -7.13
CA VAL A 53 -2.79 -7.88 -7.32
C VAL A 53 -1.94 -8.30 -6.14
N CYS A 54 -0.85 -9.00 -6.38
CA CYS A 54 0.01 -9.57 -5.36
C CYS A 54 1.45 -9.06 -5.49
N VAL A 55 2.13 -8.95 -4.36
CA VAL A 55 3.56 -8.60 -4.27
C VAL A 55 4.31 -9.67 -3.49
N ASN A 56 5.62 -9.73 -3.68
CA ASN A 56 6.50 -10.64 -2.98
C ASN A 56 7.28 -9.87 -1.90
N VAL A 57 7.22 -10.31 -0.65
CA VAL A 57 7.92 -9.66 0.46
C VAL A 57 8.89 -10.64 1.09
N LYS A 58 10.18 -10.37 0.96
CA LYS A 58 11.24 -11.15 1.60
C LYS A 58 11.13 -11.03 3.11
N ARG A 59 11.31 -12.14 3.80
CA ARG A 59 11.46 -12.19 5.26
C ARG A 59 12.91 -12.46 5.58
N PHE A 60 13.34 -11.87 6.68
CA PHE A 60 14.66 -12.01 7.25
C PHE A 60 14.54 -12.59 8.64
N ARG A 61 15.53 -13.35 9.06
CA ARG A 61 15.69 -13.78 10.44
C ARG A 61 16.82 -13.00 11.08
N CYS A 62 16.56 -12.36 12.21
CA CYS A 62 17.62 -11.71 12.98
C CYS A 62 18.58 -12.77 13.54
N ARG A 63 19.89 -12.53 13.39
CA ARG A 63 20.93 -13.44 13.91
C ARG A 63 21.08 -13.38 15.43
N GLU A 64 20.63 -12.29 16.07
CA GLU A 64 20.76 -12.07 17.51
C GLU A 64 19.52 -12.53 18.27
N CYS A 65 18.35 -11.93 17.98
CA CYS A 65 17.12 -12.24 18.71
C CYS A 65 16.23 -13.30 18.03
N GLY A 66 16.61 -13.79 16.84
CA GLY A 66 15.85 -14.81 16.11
C GLY A 66 14.51 -14.38 15.52
N LYS A 67 14.04 -13.14 15.79
CA LYS A 67 12.77 -12.61 15.28
C LYS A 67 12.76 -12.54 13.74
N LEU A 68 11.56 -12.75 13.17
CA LEU A 68 11.31 -12.56 11.75
C LEU A 68 11.01 -11.10 11.44
N VAL A 69 11.72 -10.54 10.47
CA VAL A 69 11.61 -9.15 10.01
C VAL A 69 11.20 -9.16 8.55
N TYR A 70 10.13 -8.48 8.20
CA TYR A 70 9.71 -8.33 6.81
C TYR A 70 10.53 -7.24 6.11
N ALA A 71 10.79 -7.41 4.82
CA ALA A 71 11.32 -6.35 3.99
C ALA A 71 10.40 -5.12 4.03
N LYS A 72 11.04 -3.97 3.86
CA LYS A 72 10.41 -2.65 3.76
C LYS A 72 9.40 -2.68 2.61
N SER A 73 8.11 -2.71 2.94
CA SER A 73 7.02 -2.93 1.98
C SER A 73 5.79 -2.06 2.31
N PRO A 74 4.93 -1.76 1.32
CA PRO A 74 3.80 -0.84 1.46
C PRO A 74 2.60 -1.48 2.17
N PHE A 75 2.79 -1.95 3.40
CA PHE A 75 1.74 -2.50 4.26
C PHE A 75 1.84 -1.91 5.66
N TYR A 76 0.70 -1.58 6.27
CA TYR A 76 0.68 -1.28 7.71
C TYR A 76 0.86 -2.57 8.52
N SER A 77 1.39 -2.44 9.74
CA SER A 77 1.51 -3.58 10.65
C SER A 77 0.13 -4.17 10.93
N GLY A 78 0.01 -5.50 10.89
CA GLY A 78 -1.27 -6.20 11.06
C GLY A 78 -2.27 -6.08 9.92
N ILE A 79 -2.02 -5.24 8.90
CA ILE A 79 -2.94 -5.03 7.78
C ILE A 79 -2.46 -5.76 6.53
N ARG A 80 -3.39 -6.49 5.91
CA ARG A 80 -3.14 -7.30 4.71
C ARG A 80 -3.26 -6.52 3.40
N THR A 81 -3.89 -5.36 3.42
CA THR A 81 -4.11 -4.51 2.24
C THR A 81 -2.98 -3.50 2.08
N GLY A 82 -2.64 -3.17 0.84
CA GLY A 82 -1.62 -2.17 0.51
C GLY A 82 -1.92 -0.81 1.14
N THR A 83 -0.88 -0.15 1.63
CA THR A 83 -0.94 1.17 2.28
C THR A 83 -1.73 2.20 1.47
N PRO A 84 -1.57 2.34 0.13
CA PRO A 84 -2.32 3.33 -0.65
C PRO A 84 -3.85 3.20 -0.57
N ILE A 85 -4.37 1.97 -0.50
CA ILE A 85 -5.81 1.72 -0.39
C ILE A 85 -6.30 2.00 1.04
N VAL A 86 -5.50 1.62 2.03
CA VAL A 86 -5.78 1.88 3.45
C VAL A 86 -5.79 3.38 3.71
N ASP A 87 -4.80 4.09 3.18
CA ASP A 87 -4.68 5.55 3.25
C ASP A 87 -5.90 6.23 2.65
N PHE A 88 -6.40 5.74 1.51
CA PHE A 88 -7.59 6.31 0.88
C PHE A 88 -8.80 6.18 1.79
N CYS A 89 -8.97 5.03 2.45
CA CYS A 89 -10.04 4.82 3.42
C CYS A 89 -9.92 5.79 4.60
N ILE A 90 -8.72 5.94 5.17
CA ILE A 90 -8.49 6.81 6.33
C ILE A 90 -8.66 8.28 5.96
N ALA A 91 -8.20 8.70 4.80
CA ALA A 91 -8.32 10.09 4.31
C ALA A 91 -9.78 10.53 4.15
N ASN A 92 -10.68 9.57 3.88
CA ASN A 92 -12.09 9.86 3.58
C ASN A 92 -13.06 9.49 4.71
N LYS A 93 -12.59 8.87 5.80
CA LYS A 93 -13.45 8.34 6.89
C LYS A 93 -14.38 9.36 7.55
N ASN A 94 -13.95 10.62 7.64
CA ASN A 94 -14.74 11.69 8.27
C ASN A 94 -15.72 12.37 7.30
N ARG A 95 -15.58 12.12 5.99
CA ARG A 95 -16.40 12.75 4.94
C ARG A 95 -17.45 11.79 4.38
N HIS A 96 -17.11 10.50 4.33
CA HIS A 96 -17.89 9.49 3.65
C HIS A 96 -18.06 8.26 4.53
N PRO A 97 -19.26 7.67 4.63
CA PRO A 97 -19.43 6.40 5.33
C PRO A 97 -18.71 5.28 4.59
N ALA A 98 -18.32 4.22 5.30
CA ALA A 98 -17.59 3.06 4.74
C ALA A 98 -18.20 2.48 3.45
N ASN A 99 -19.53 2.41 3.35
CA ASN A 99 -20.21 1.94 2.13
C ASN A 99 -19.96 2.87 0.94
N HIS A 100 -19.91 4.19 1.17
CA HIS A 100 -19.64 5.17 0.11
C HIS A 100 -18.18 5.13 -0.31
N ILE A 101 -17.24 5.02 0.64
CA ILE A 101 -15.80 4.84 0.35
C ILE A 101 -15.58 3.60 -0.54
N SER A 102 -16.19 2.46 -0.19
CA SER A 102 -16.14 1.25 -1.02
C SER A 102 -16.70 1.45 -2.43
N LYS A 103 -17.77 2.23 -2.59
CA LYS A 103 -18.33 2.58 -3.91
C LYS A 103 -17.37 3.47 -4.71
N ILE A 104 -16.74 4.46 -4.08
CA ILE A 104 -15.75 5.33 -4.72
C ILE A 104 -14.56 4.51 -5.23
N LEU A 105 -14.02 3.63 -4.38
CA LEU A 105 -12.93 2.71 -4.78
C LEU A 105 -13.39 1.79 -5.92
N LYS A 106 -14.61 1.26 -5.86
CA LYS A 106 -15.17 0.41 -6.92
C LYS A 106 -15.29 1.15 -8.26
N ASN A 107 -15.63 2.43 -8.25
CA ASN A 107 -15.66 3.27 -9.45
C ASN A 107 -14.27 3.55 -10.03
N MET A 108 -13.21 3.33 -9.25
CA MET A 108 -11.81 3.31 -9.71
C MET A 108 -11.31 1.90 -9.99
N SER A 109 -12.22 0.94 -10.19
CA SER A 109 -11.91 -0.47 -10.41
C SER A 109 -11.17 -1.15 -9.25
N ILE A 110 -11.25 -0.62 -8.02
CA ILE A 110 -10.62 -1.21 -6.82
C ILE A 110 -11.70 -1.78 -5.91
N PHE A 111 -11.61 -3.07 -5.61
CA PHE A 111 -12.55 -3.72 -4.71
C PHE A 111 -12.07 -3.71 -3.26
N VAL A 112 -12.85 -3.08 -2.39
CA VAL A 112 -12.69 -3.17 -0.92
C VAL A 112 -14.07 -3.32 -0.28
N ASN A 113 -14.24 -4.34 0.56
CA ASN A 113 -15.47 -4.56 1.30
C ASN A 113 -15.66 -3.45 2.37
N PRO A 114 -16.87 -2.89 2.55
CA PRO A 114 -17.14 -1.90 3.60
C PRO A 114 -16.74 -2.35 5.01
N GLY A 115 -16.81 -3.66 5.31
CA GLY A 115 -16.31 -4.21 6.57
C GLY A 115 -14.79 -4.01 6.76
N SER A 116 -14.02 -4.16 5.69
CA SER A 116 -12.58 -3.87 5.70
C SER A 116 -12.32 -2.38 5.93
N VAL A 117 -13.10 -1.51 5.29
CA VAL A 117 -13.01 -0.05 5.50
C VAL A 117 -13.21 0.30 6.97
N ARG A 118 -14.28 -0.20 7.60
CA ARG A 118 -14.52 0.00 9.05
C ARG A 118 -13.38 -0.51 9.93
N ASN A 119 -12.75 -1.62 9.56
CA ASN A 119 -11.59 -2.13 10.30
C ASN A 119 -10.39 -1.19 10.21
N TYR A 120 -10.15 -0.56 9.05
CA TYR A 120 -9.10 0.44 8.89
C TYR A 120 -9.40 1.71 9.68
N GLU A 121 -10.66 2.16 9.67
CA GLU A 121 -11.10 3.37 10.40
C GLU A 121 -10.90 3.25 11.92
N ARG A 122 -11.03 2.03 12.46
CA ARG A 122 -10.80 1.69 13.87
C ARG A 122 -9.32 1.46 14.22
N SER A 123 -8.45 1.39 13.22
CA SER A 123 -7.02 1.20 13.45
C SER A 123 -6.37 2.52 13.86
N ASP A 124 -5.34 2.45 14.69
CA ASP A 124 -4.56 3.61 15.12
C ASP A 124 -3.54 4.03 14.04
N ILE A 125 -4.07 4.45 12.90
CA ILE A 125 -3.27 4.88 11.75
C ILE A 125 -3.46 6.38 11.57
N PRO A 126 -2.37 7.17 11.47
CA PRO A 126 -2.46 8.59 11.28
C PRO A 126 -3.17 8.94 9.96
N SER A 127 -3.81 10.11 9.93
CA SER A 127 -4.42 10.60 8.70
C SER A 127 -3.30 10.88 7.67
N PRO A 128 -3.35 10.27 6.48
CA PRO A 128 -2.31 10.46 5.48
C PRO A 128 -2.41 11.84 4.83
N GLN A 129 -1.29 12.34 4.31
CA GLN A 129 -1.31 13.53 3.46
C GLN A 129 -2.13 13.25 2.20
N SER A 130 -3.02 14.17 1.86
CA SER A 130 -3.94 14.02 0.74
C SER A 130 -4.18 15.34 0.02
N VAL A 131 -4.58 15.23 -1.25
CA VAL A 131 -5.05 16.33 -2.09
C VAL A 131 -6.55 16.14 -2.29
N GLU A 132 -7.32 17.21 -2.11
CA GLU A 132 -8.76 17.17 -2.27
C GLU A 132 -9.16 17.44 -3.72
N PHE A 133 -9.97 16.56 -4.29
CA PHE A 133 -10.59 16.73 -5.60
C PHE A 133 -12.08 16.39 -5.50
N PHE A 134 -12.95 17.37 -5.78
CA PHE A 134 -14.40 17.18 -5.85
C PHE A 134 -15.01 16.53 -4.60
N GLY A 135 -14.54 16.91 -3.41
CA GLY A 135 -15.02 16.39 -2.13
C GLY A 135 -14.39 15.04 -1.71
N ILE A 136 -13.46 14.51 -2.49
CA ILE A 136 -12.75 13.25 -2.22
C ILE A 136 -11.29 13.56 -1.92
N ASN A 137 -10.77 13.00 -0.83
CA ASN A 137 -9.36 13.14 -0.46
C ASN A 137 -8.55 12.01 -1.09
N PHE A 138 -7.63 12.34 -1.99
CA PHE A 138 -6.72 11.39 -2.60
C PHE A 138 -5.38 11.41 -1.87
N PRO A 139 -4.99 10.33 -1.17
CA PRO A 139 -3.72 10.30 -0.45
C PRO A 139 -2.55 10.28 -1.44
N ILE A 140 -1.44 10.94 -1.06
CA ILE A 140 -0.24 11.02 -1.89
C ILE A 140 0.30 9.62 -2.20
N SER A 141 0.18 8.68 -1.28
CA SER A 141 0.57 7.27 -1.49
C SER A 141 -0.21 6.57 -2.61
N LEU A 142 -1.45 6.98 -2.91
CA LEU A 142 -2.22 6.47 -4.04
C LEU A 142 -1.86 7.20 -5.34
N LEU A 143 -1.71 8.52 -5.28
CA LEU A 143 -1.33 9.33 -6.44
C LEU A 143 0.07 8.94 -6.96
N ASN A 144 1.01 8.64 -6.07
CA ASN A 144 2.34 8.19 -6.40
C ASN A 144 2.38 6.83 -7.13
N LEU A 145 1.38 5.96 -6.95
CA LEU A 145 1.27 4.76 -7.79
C LEU A 145 0.87 5.12 -9.22
N SER A 146 0.04 6.14 -9.40
CA SER A 146 -0.59 6.50 -10.67
C SER A 146 0.32 7.25 -11.67
N GLY A 147 1.60 7.47 -11.34
CA GLY A 147 2.55 8.12 -12.23
C GLY A 147 2.27 9.59 -12.54
N THR A 148 1.36 10.26 -11.80
CA THR A 148 1.01 11.68 -12.01
C THR A 148 2.10 12.69 -11.60
N GLY A 149 3.36 12.23 -11.52
CA GLY A 149 4.59 13.01 -11.62
C GLY A 149 5.63 12.25 -12.46
N ILE A 150 5.63 12.47 -13.78
CA ILE A 150 6.51 11.88 -14.82
C ILE A 150 7.97 12.41 -14.66
N PRO A 151 9.09 11.71 -15.02
CA PRO A 151 9.28 10.68 -16.06
C PRO A 151 9.93 9.33 -15.68
N ASP A 152 9.78 8.42 -16.64
CA ASP A 152 10.29 7.06 -16.78
C ASP A 152 11.81 6.92 -16.52
N SER A 153 12.15 6.28 -15.39
CA SER A 153 13.38 5.51 -15.27
C SER A 153 13.23 4.47 -14.16
N ASP A 154 13.85 3.31 -14.31
CA ASP A 154 13.83 2.21 -13.31
C ASP A 154 14.38 2.63 -11.93
N GLN A 155 15.16 3.72 -11.88
CA GLN A 155 15.65 4.33 -10.65
C GLN A 155 14.54 5.11 -9.91
N THR A 156 13.55 5.66 -10.62
CA THR A 156 12.46 6.46 -10.05
C THR A 156 11.44 5.60 -9.30
N LYS A 157 11.16 4.37 -9.76
CA LYS A 157 10.31 3.40 -9.04
C LYS A 157 10.86 3.09 -7.64
N SER A 158 12.18 2.95 -7.54
CA SER A 158 12.89 2.76 -6.27
C SER A 158 12.79 3.99 -5.35
N MET A 159 12.79 5.19 -5.93
CA MET A 159 12.67 6.46 -5.21
C MET A 159 11.24 6.74 -4.70
N LEU A 160 10.21 6.45 -5.51
CA LEU A 160 8.79 6.51 -5.15
C LEU A 160 8.44 5.49 -4.06
N MET A 161 8.94 4.26 -4.18
CA MET A 161 8.87 3.27 -3.11
C MET A 161 9.57 3.76 -1.85
N MET A 162 10.77 4.35 -1.96
CA MET A 162 11.47 4.93 -0.81
C MET A 162 10.65 6.05 -0.14
N GLN A 163 10.02 6.95 -0.89
CA GLN A 163 9.18 8.03 -0.35
C GLN A 163 7.94 7.49 0.38
N MET A 164 7.22 6.52 -0.22
CA MET A 164 6.09 5.85 0.45
C MET A 164 6.52 5.20 1.77
N ILE A 165 7.73 4.64 1.82
CA ILE A 165 8.23 4.02 3.04
C ILE A 165 9.02 4.99 3.94
N MET A 166 9.26 6.22 3.52
CA MET A 166 9.85 7.28 4.36
C MET A 166 8.79 8.11 5.06
N GLN A 167 7.62 8.31 4.43
CA GLN A 167 6.46 8.97 5.07
C GLN A 167 5.90 8.20 6.27
N LYS A 168 6.30 6.93 6.47
CA LYS A 168 6.00 6.11 7.67
C LYS A 168 6.88 6.40 8.88
N ARG A 169 7.86 7.30 8.79
CA ARG A 169 8.64 7.79 9.94
C ARG A 169 8.01 9.07 10.47
N ARG A 170 6.88 8.96 11.17
CA ARG A 170 6.43 9.89 12.21
C ARG A 170 5.30 9.23 12.99
#